data_AF-A0A1G2Z8M3-F1
#
_entry.id   AF-A0A1G2Z8M3-F1
#
_cell.length_a   1.000
_cell.length_b   1.000
_cell.length_c   1.000
_cell.angle_alpha   90.00
_cell.angle_beta   90.00
_cell.angle_gamma   90.00
#
_symmetry.space_group_name_H-M   'P 1'
#
loop_
_entity.id
_entity.type
_entity.pdbx_description
1 polymer ?
#
loop_
_entity_poly.entity_id
_entity_poly.type
_entity_poly.pdbx_seq_one_letter_code
_entity_poly.pdbx_strand_id
1 'polypeptide(L)'
;MSITVPSGWEEDPLARRRASLPPGSWTPERQRAWVGRYLPLILSKSSVRGVFWSQLRDGEPHDFPHGGLFDAKGRAKPALGAVAAVRQKYVE
;
A
#
# COMPACT_ATOMS: atom_id res chain seq x y z
N MET A 1 -0.32 12.17 7.29
CA MET A 1 0.70 11.77 6.30
C MET A 1 0.04 10.85 5.27
N SER A 2 0.33 11.00 3.98
CA SER A 2 -0.22 10.10 2.95
C SER A 2 0.86 9.12 2.50
N ILE A 3 0.52 7.84 2.35
CA ILE A 3 1.45 6.80 1.92
C ILE A 3 0.81 5.91 0.85
N THR A 4 1.66 5.39 -0.03
CA THR A 4 1.32 4.32 -0.98
C THR A 4 2.57 3.48 -1.19
N VAL A 5 2.36 2.17 -1.28
CA VAL A 5 3.45 1.20 -1.45
C VAL A 5 3.02 0.19 -2.50
N PRO A 6 3.85 -0.12 -3.50
CA PRO A 6 3.47 -1.01 -4.59
C PRO A 6 3.35 -2.46 -4.11
N SER A 7 2.51 -3.24 -4.78
CA SER A 7 2.41 -4.70 -4.62
C SER A 7 2.86 -5.47 -5.86
N GLY A 8 3.41 -4.78 -6.86
CA GLY A 8 3.79 -5.35 -8.15
C GLY A 8 4.85 -4.49 -8.81
N TRP A 9 5.47 -5.04 -9.86
CA TRP A 9 6.54 -4.41 -10.63
C TRP A 9 6.21 -4.28 -12.11
N GLU A 10 5.13 -4.92 -12.56
CA GLU A 10 4.67 -4.92 -13.94
C GLU A 10 4.11 -3.56 -14.34
N GLU A 11 4.05 -3.29 -15.64
CA GLU A 11 3.42 -2.07 -16.15
C GLU A 11 1.94 -2.03 -15.73
N ASP A 12 1.51 -0.87 -15.25
CA ASP A 12 0.12 -0.62 -14.85
C ASP A 12 -0.47 0.45 -15.77
N PRO A 13 -1.36 0.07 -16.71
CA PRO A 13 -1.93 1.00 -17.67
C PRO A 13 -2.91 2.00 -17.02
N LEU A 14 -3.40 1.73 -15.81
CA LEU A 14 -4.32 2.59 -15.09
C LEU A 14 -3.59 3.58 -14.16
N ALA A 15 -2.29 3.40 -13.96
CA ALA A 15 -1.46 4.30 -13.17
C ALA A 15 -1.08 5.57 -13.97
N ARG A 16 -1.42 6.74 -13.42
CA ARG A 16 -1.04 8.04 -14.01
C ARG A 16 0.47 8.26 -13.97
N ARG A 17 1.12 7.86 -12.87
CA ARG A 17 2.56 7.99 -12.72
C ARG A 17 3.21 6.68 -13.11
N ARG A 18 4.01 6.72 -14.17
CA ARG A 18 4.81 5.58 -14.58
C ARG A 18 5.95 5.36 -13.59
N ALA A 19 6.16 4.11 -13.20
CA ALA A 19 7.31 3.68 -12.42
C ALA A 19 7.85 2.39 -13.03
N SER A 20 9.16 2.34 -13.29
CA SER A 20 9.86 1.12 -13.70
C SER A 20 10.51 0.52 -12.47
N LEU A 21 10.02 -0.62 -12.01
CA LEU A 21 10.56 -1.34 -10.87
C LEU A 21 11.29 -2.59 -11.36
N PRO A 22 12.42 -2.99 -10.73
CA PRO A 22 13.10 -4.22 -11.12
C PRO A 22 12.16 -5.44 -11.03
N PRO A 23 12.27 -6.42 -11.94
CA PRO A 23 11.44 -7.62 -11.89
C PRO A 23 11.52 -8.34 -10.54
N GLY A 24 10.37 -8.74 -9.99
CA GLY A 24 10.28 -9.42 -8.69
C GLY A 24 10.61 -8.54 -7.48
N SER A 25 10.82 -7.22 -7.66
CA SER A 25 11.14 -6.31 -6.56
C SER A 25 9.97 -6.11 -5.59
N TRP A 26 8.74 -6.16 -6.07
CA TRP A 26 7.54 -6.01 -5.27
C TRP A 26 6.51 -7.10 -5.55
N THR A 27 5.91 -7.58 -4.48
CA THR A 27 4.82 -8.57 -4.48
C THR A 27 3.78 -8.16 -3.43
N PRO A 28 2.57 -8.71 -3.46
CA PRO A 28 1.56 -8.47 -2.42
C PRO A 28 2.06 -8.80 -1.00
N GLU A 29 2.89 -9.83 -0.86
CA GLU A 29 3.51 -10.23 0.40
C GLU A 29 4.56 -9.21 0.86
N ARG A 30 5.33 -8.63 -0.06
CA ARG A 30 6.28 -7.56 0.26
C ARG A 30 5.56 -6.28 0.67
N GLN A 31 4.45 -5.93 0.01
CA GLN A 31 3.59 -4.83 0.42
C GLN A 31 3.07 -5.04 1.86
N ARG A 32 2.56 -6.24 2.16
CA ARG A 32 2.15 -6.64 3.52
C ARG A 32 3.30 -6.53 4.53
N ALA A 33 4.47 -7.08 4.19
CA ALA A 33 5.64 -7.06 5.08
C ALA A 33 6.10 -5.62 5.36
N TRP A 34 6.05 -4.76 4.34
CA TRP A 34 6.34 -3.35 4.49
C TRP A 34 5.36 -2.69 5.46
N VAL A 35 4.05 -2.94 5.33
CA VAL A 35 3.03 -2.41 6.25
C VAL A 35 3.34 -2.83 7.69
N GLY A 36 3.56 -4.13 7.92
CA GLY A 36 3.83 -4.65 9.26
C GLY A 36 5.09 -4.07 9.91
N ARG A 37 6.10 -3.73 9.11
CA ARG A 37 7.37 -3.19 9.61
C ARG A 37 7.36 -1.67 9.77
N TYR A 38 6.90 -0.94 8.76
CA TYR A 38 7.12 0.49 8.67
C TYR A 38 5.92 1.31 9.13
N LEU A 39 4.69 0.81 8.99
CA LEU A 39 3.51 1.57 9.41
C LEU A 39 3.53 1.86 10.93
N PRO A 40 3.88 0.91 11.82
CA PRO A 40 4.05 1.20 13.25
C PRO A 40 5.16 2.22 13.54
N LEU A 41 6.28 2.16 12.80
CA LEU A 41 7.40 3.11 12.95
C LEU A 41 7.04 4.53 12.48
N ILE A 42 6.12 4.65 11.52
CA ILE A 42 5.59 5.94 11.09
C ILE A 42 4.64 6.49 12.16
N LEU A 43 3.75 5.65 12.70
CA LEU A 43 2.80 6.03 13.74
C LEU A 43 3.47 6.37 15.08
N SER A 44 4.67 5.84 15.37
CA SER A 44 5.40 6.17 16.60
C SER A 44 6.00 7.58 16.61
N LYS A 45 5.98 8.30 15.48
CA LYS A 45 6.47 9.69 15.42
C LYS A 45 5.40 10.62 15.98
N SER A 46 5.75 11.40 17.01
CA SER A 46 4.84 12.34 17.68
C SER A 46 4.22 13.40 16.76
N SER A 47 4.89 13.74 15.64
CA SER A 47 4.36 14.66 14.63
C SER A 47 3.30 14.04 13.71
N VAL A 48 3.18 12.71 13.69
CA VAL A 48 2.21 11.99 12.85
C VAL A 48 0.92 11.78 13.62
N ARG A 49 -0.11 12.58 13.30
CA ARG A 49 -1.46 12.40 13.86
C ARG A 49 -2.29 11.33 13.16
N GLY A 50 -1.83 10.86 12.00
CA GLY A 50 -2.57 9.89 11.21
C GLY A 50 -1.89 9.60 9.88
N VAL A 51 -2.21 8.42 9.35
CA VAL A 51 -1.72 7.93 8.07
C VAL A 51 -2.91 7.62 7.17
N PHE A 52 -2.90 8.20 5.97
CA PHE A 52 -3.88 7.95 4.93
C PHE A 52 -3.24 7.08 3.86
N TRP A 53 -3.88 5.97 3.51
CA TRP A 53 -3.47 5.16 2.37
C TRP A 53 -4.01 5.79 1.09
N SER A 54 -3.13 6.25 0.19
CA SER A 54 -3.52 7.21 -0.87
C SER A 54 -4.39 6.60 -1.98
N GLN A 55 -4.38 5.27 -2.16
CA GLN A 55 -5.16 4.60 -3.20
C GLN A 55 -5.76 3.28 -2.71
N LEU A 56 -7.06 3.10 -2.89
CA LEU A 56 -7.76 1.92 -2.37
C LEU A 56 -7.69 0.72 -3.33
N ARG A 57 -7.85 0.94 -4.63
CA ARG A 57 -8.03 -0.10 -5.65
C ARG A 57 -7.08 0.13 -6.83
N ASP A 58 -6.63 -0.96 -7.47
CA ASP A 58 -5.86 -0.87 -8.72
C ASP A 58 -6.74 -0.90 -9.98
N GLY A 59 -8.01 -1.31 -9.86
CA GLY A 59 -8.92 -1.49 -11.01
C GLY A 59 -9.54 -0.21 -11.57
N GLU A 60 -9.17 0.96 -11.03
CA GLU A 60 -9.65 2.28 -11.44
C GLU A 60 -8.44 3.19 -11.69
N PRO A 61 -8.55 4.27 -12.49
CA PRO A 61 -7.45 5.22 -12.67
C PRO A 61 -6.91 5.73 -11.33
N HIS A 62 -5.61 5.55 -11.11
CA HIS A 62 -4.97 5.83 -9.83
C HIS A 62 -3.57 6.43 -10.03
N ASP A 63 -2.95 6.92 -8.96
CA ASP A 63 -1.71 7.68 -9.11
C ASP A 63 -0.46 6.79 -9.27
N PHE A 64 -0.33 5.70 -8.50
CA PHE A 64 0.87 4.84 -8.53
C PHE A 64 0.58 3.36 -8.85
N PRO A 65 1.43 2.68 -9.63
CA PRO A 65 1.22 1.29 -10.03
C PRO A 65 1.03 0.33 -8.86
N HIS A 66 0.01 -0.53 -8.93
CA HIS A 66 -0.22 -1.64 -8.00
C HIS A 66 -0.25 -1.25 -6.51
N GLY A 67 -0.55 0.01 -6.18
CA GLY A 67 -0.48 0.54 -4.81
C GLY A 67 -1.74 0.35 -3.97
N GLY A 68 -2.81 -0.20 -4.55
CA GLY A 68 -4.09 -0.44 -3.92
C GLY A 68 -4.02 -1.47 -2.80
N LEU A 69 -5.02 -1.45 -1.91
CA LEU A 69 -5.32 -2.52 -0.97
C LEU A 69 -6.24 -3.59 -1.56
N PHE A 70 -6.85 -3.29 -2.71
CA PHE A 70 -7.57 -4.23 -3.56
C PHE A 70 -6.91 -4.28 -4.94
N ASP A 71 -6.80 -5.48 -5.51
CA ASP A 71 -6.26 -5.67 -6.87
C ASP A 71 -7.24 -5.20 -7.97
N ALA A 72 -6.82 -5.29 -9.22
CA ALA A 72 -7.64 -4.89 -10.38
C ALA A 72 -8.94 -5.71 -10.53
N LYS A 73 -9.02 -6.88 -9.89
CA LYS A 73 -10.23 -7.74 -9.85
C LYS A 73 -11.10 -7.44 -8.62
N GLY A 74 -10.75 -6.43 -7.83
CA GLY A 74 -11.46 -6.07 -6.60
C GLY A 74 -11.22 -7.04 -5.43
N ARG A 75 -10.21 -7.92 -5.51
CA ARG A 75 -9.87 -8.85 -4.43
C ARG A 75 -8.96 -8.15 -3.43
N ALA A 76 -9.23 -8.34 -2.14
CA ALA A 76 -8.41 -7.77 -1.07
C ALA A 76 -6.98 -8.34 -1.11
N LYS A 77 -5.99 -7.46 -1.06
CA LYS A 77 -4.58 -7.85 -0.93
C LYS A 77 -4.23 -8.13 0.54
N PRO A 78 -3.18 -8.93 0.81
CA PRO A 78 -2.76 -9.23 2.18
C PRO A 78 -2.40 -7.98 3.01
N ALA A 79 -2.01 -6.88 2.36
CA ALA A 79 -1.73 -5.61 3.01
C ALA A 79 -2.96 -5.01 3.72
N LEU A 80 -4.19 -5.23 3.22
CA LEU A 80 -5.40 -4.73 3.87
C LEU A 80 -5.55 -5.28 5.30
N GLY A 81 -5.35 -6.59 5.45
CA GLY A 81 -5.38 -7.25 6.76
C GLY A 81 -4.26 -6.74 7.68
N ALA A 82 -3.07 -6.47 7.14
CA ALA A 82 -1.97 -5.90 7.92
C ALA A 82 -2.25 -4.47 8.38
N VAL A 83 -2.84 -3.63 7.53
CA VAL A 83 -3.26 -2.27 7.92
C VAL A 83 -4.32 -2.33 9.02
N ALA A 84 -5.32 -3.21 8.89
CA ALA A 84 -6.35 -3.40 9.91
C ALA A 84 -5.76 -3.83 11.25
N ALA A 85 -4.82 -4.78 11.25
CA ALA A 85 -4.14 -5.25 12.45
C ALA A 85 -3.31 -4.14 13.12
N VAL A 86 -2.60 -3.32 12.34
CA VAL A 86 -1.86 -2.15 12.86
C VAL A 86 -2.84 -1.14 13.46
N ARG A 87 -3.94 -0.84 12.79
CA ARG A 87 -4.97 0.07 13.32
C ARG A 87 -5.50 -0.43 14.65
N GLN A 88 -5.95 -1.68 14.74
CA GLN A 88 -6.48 -2.26 15.96
C GLN A 88 -5.49 -2.23 17.14
N LYS A 89 -4.19 -2.32 16.85
CA LYS A 89 -3.15 -2.35 17.88
C LYS A 89 -2.68 -0.98 18.37
N TYR A 90 -2.73 0.05 17.51
CA TYR A 90 -2.05 1.33 17.77
C TYR A 90 -2.92 2.57 17.58
N VAL A 91 -4.16 2.42 17.09
CA VAL A 91 -5.05 3.55 16.79
C VAL A 91 -6.40 3.26 17.44
N GLU A 92 -6.81 4.13 18.36
CA GLU A 92 -8.13 4.11 19.02
C GLU A 92 -9.25 4.51 18.05
#